data_AF-A0A519EUP2-F1
#
_entry.id   AF-A0A519EUP2-F1
#
_cell.length_a   1.000
_cell.length_b   1.000
_cell.length_c   1.000
_cell.angle_alpha   90.00
_cell.angle_beta   90.00
_cell.angle_gamma   90.00
#
_symmetry.space_group_name_H-M   'P 1'
#
loop_
_entity.id
_entity.type
_entity.pdbx_description
1 polymer ?
#
loop_
_entity_poly.entity_id
_entity_poly.type
_entity_poly.pdbx_seq_one_letter_code
_entity_poly.pdbx_strand_id
1 'polypeptide(L)' 'MKLAATLALSTALAAAAVPGHAQEFLTGDTRLACEAVLCLASGQRPNECSPSLQRYFSIRFRKP' A
#
# COMPACT_ATOMS: atom_id res chain seq x y z
N MET A 1 42.48 -7.24 16.09
CA MET A 1 41.65 -6.19 16.73
C MET A 1 41.00 -5.25 15.71
N LYS A 2 40.10 -5.75 14.85
CA LYS A 2 39.21 -4.91 13.99
C LYS A 2 37.83 -5.56 13.76
N LEU A 3 37.43 -6.48 14.64
CA LEU A 3 36.12 -7.17 14.63
C LEU A 3 35.04 -6.40 15.42
N ALA A 4 35.25 -5.10 15.68
CA ALA A 4 34.40 -4.29 16.55
C ALA A 4 33.53 -3.26 15.80
N ALA A 5 33.40 -3.36 14.47
CA ALA A 5 32.67 -2.38 13.65
C ALA A 5 31.37 -2.91 13.04
N THR A 6 30.88 -4.10 13.44
CA THR A 6 29.68 -4.72 12.86
C THR A 6 28.56 -5.00 13.86
N LEU A 7 28.61 -4.44 15.07
CA LEU A 7 27.46 -4.35 15.98
C LEU A 7 27.13 -2.85 16.12
N ALA A 8 25.94 -2.31 15.89
CA ALA A 8 24.62 -2.88 15.71
C ALA A 8 23.77 -1.82 14.97
N LEU A 9 23.19 -2.16 13.81
CA LEU A 9 22.18 -1.29 13.14
C LEU A 9 20.81 -1.98 13.04
N SER A 10 20.54 -2.89 13.96
CA SER A 10 19.25 -3.58 14.09
C SER A 10 19.04 -3.71 15.58
N THR A 11 18.03 -3.13 16.21
CA THR A 11 16.62 -3.29 15.90
C THR A 11 15.80 -2.17 16.56
N ALA A 12 15.26 -1.25 15.77
CA ALA A 12 14.11 -0.45 16.18
C ALA A 12 12.88 -0.96 15.41
N LEU A 13 12.57 -2.26 15.56
CA LEU A 13 11.25 -2.74 15.22
C LEU A 13 10.42 -2.65 16.50
N ALA A 14 10.02 -1.42 16.84
CA ALA A 14 8.91 -1.22 17.75
C ALA A 14 7.71 -1.89 17.10
N ALA A 15 7.35 -3.07 17.59
CA ALA A 15 6.06 -3.66 17.31
C ALA A 15 5.01 -2.68 17.82
N ALA A 16 4.56 -1.78 16.95
CA ALA A 16 3.26 -1.16 17.13
C ALA A 16 2.29 -2.34 17.16
N ALA A 17 1.89 -2.74 18.37
CA ALA A 17 0.69 -3.53 18.56
C ALA A 17 -0.45 -2.64 18.09
N VAL A 18 -0.67 -2.59 16.77
CA VAL A 18 -1.84 -1.99 16.18
C VAL A 18 -2.98 -2.84 16.74
N PRO A 19 -3.86 -2.30 17.61
CA PRO A 19 -5.03 -3.04 18.04
C PRO A 19 -5.71 -3.51 16.76
N GLY A 20 -5.90 -4.82 16.63
CA GLY A 20 -6.33 -5.44 15.39
C GLY A 20 -7.56 -4.73 14.87
N HIS A 21 -7.38 -3.86 13.86
CA HIS A 21 -8.48 -3.34 13.10
C HIS A 21 -9.21 -4.59 12.62
N ALA A 22 -10.49 -4.71 13.02
CA ALA A 22 -11.38 -5.68 12.41
C ALA A 22 -11.09 -5.61 10.91
N GLN A 23 -10.72 -6.74 10.31
CA GLN A 23 -10.41 -6.82 8.89
C GLN A 23 -11.72 -6.66 8.13
N GLU A 24 -12.30 -5.46 8.18
CA GLU A 24 -13.41 -5.07 7.34
C GLU A 24 -12.86 -5.07 5.93
N PHE A 25 -13.32 -6.05 5.16
CA PHE A 25 -12.98 -6.14 3.77
C PHE A 25 -13.53 -4.90 3.07
N LEU A 26 -12.66 -4.15 2.39
CA LEU A 26 -13.09 -3.00 1.61
C LEU A 26 -14.04 -3.48 0.51
N THR A 27 -15.11 -2.74 0.27
CA THR A 27 -16.12 -3.07 -0.74
C THR A 27 -16.38 -1.90 -1.68
N GLY A 28 -16.85 -2.20 -2.89
CA GLY A 28 -17.18 -1.18 -3.88
C GLY A 28 -16.00 -0.27 -4.25
N ASP A 29 -16.26 1.04 -4.33
CA ASP A 29 -15.28 2.04 -4.77
C ASP A 29 -14.09 2.19 -3.80
N THR A 30 -14.27 1.96 -2.49
CA THR A 30 -13.16 2.05 -1.54
C THR A 30 -12.12 0.96 -1.79
N ARG A 31 -12.59 -0.25 -2.09
CA ARG A 31 -11.74 -1.35 -2.52
C ARG A 31 -10.97 -1.01 -3.78
N LEU A 32 -11.68 -0.60 -4.83
CA LEU A 32 -11.06 -0.27 -6.13
C LEU A 32 -10.07 0.89 -6.02
N ALA A 33 -10.37 1.90 -5.18
CA ALA A 33 -9.47 3.03 -4.95
C ALA A 33 -8.18 2.59 -4.24
N CYS A 34 -8.28 1.82 -3.16
CA CYS A 34 -7.09 1.31 -2.45
C CYS A 34 -6.26 0.37 -3.33
N GLU A 35 -6.90 -0.52 -4.08
CA GLU A 35 -6.22 -1.38 -5.06
C GLU A 35 -5.54 -0.55 -6.15
N ALA A 36 -6.18 0.50 -6.68
CA ALA A 36 -5.56 1.38 -7.67
C ALA A 36 -4.30 2.05 -7.12
N VAL A 37 -4.32 2.53 -5.87
CA VAL A 37 -3.13 3.10 -5.22
C VAL A 37 -1.99 2.08 -5.15
N LEU A 38 -2.28 0.85 -4.72
CA LEU A 38 -1.28 -0.22 -4.67
C LEU A 38 -0.73 -0.56 -6.07
N CYS A 39 -1.61 -0.68 -7.07
CA CYS A 39 -1.25 -0.97 -8.46
C CYS A 39 -0.45 0.16 -9.14
N LEU A 40 -0.65 1.42 -8.71
CA LEU A 40 0.13 2.55 -9.20
C LEU A 40 1.50 2.63 -8.52
N ALA A 41 1.61 2.15 -7.27
CA ALA A 41 2.87 2.05 -6.54
C ALA A 41 3.73 0.87 -7.02
N SER A 42 3.13 -0.17 -7.63
CA SER A 42 3.86 -1.32 -8.15
C SER A 42 4.51 -1.04 -9.53
N GLY A 43 5.73 -1.53 -9.73
CA GLY A 43 6.42 -1.45 -11.02
C GLY A 43 5.87 -2.39 -12.10
N GLN A 44 4.98 -3.31 -11.71
CA GLN A 44 4.31 -4.28 -12.58
C GLN A 44 2.80 -4.03 -12.50
N ARG A 45 2.13 -4.06 -13.66
CA ARG A 45 0.67 -3.92 -13.76
C ARG A 45 0.04 -5.22 -14.25
N PRO A 46 -0.31 -6.15 -13.34
CA PRO A 46 -1.02 -7.37 -13.71
C PRO A 46 -2.45 -7.06 -14.20
N ASN A 47 -3.04 -8.02 -14.91
CA ASN A 47 -4.42 -7.94 -15.40
C ASN A 47 -5.46 -7.71 -14.29
N GLU A 48 -5.23 -8.24 -13.09
CA GLU A 48 -6.08 -8.04 -11.90
C GLU A 48 -6.22 -6.56 -11.49
N CYS A 49 -5.25 -5.71 -11.85
CA CYS A 49 -5.32 -4.26 -11.57
C CYS A 49 -6.26 -3.51 -12.54
N SER A 50 -6.71 -4.13 -13.63
CA SER A 50 -7.50 -3.48 -14.68
C SER A 50 -8.77 -2.79 -14.18
N PRO A 51 -9.67 -3.45 -13.41
CA PRO A 51 -10.89 -2.79 -12.93
C PRO A 51 -10.59 -1.57 -12.05
N SER A 52 -9.61 -1.69 -11.16
CA SER A 52 -9.22 -0.64 -10.21
C SER A 52 -8.60 0.57 -10.91
N LEU A 53 -7.71 0.32 -11.89
CA LEU A 53 -7.12 1.40 -12.70
C LEU A 53 -8.12 2.05 -13.65
N GLN A 54 -9.00 1.27 -14.30
CA GLN A 54 -10.06 1.81 -15.15
C GLN A 54 -10.96 2.76 -14.36
N ARG A 55 -11.36 2.35 -13.14
CA ARG A 55 -12.13 3.21 -12.24
C ARG A 55 -11.37 4.49 -11.91
N TYR A 56 -10.11 4.39 -11.49
CA TYR A 56 -9.28 5.55 -11.16
C TYR A 56 -9.17 6.57 -12.31
N PHE A 57 -8.87 6.11 -13.53
CA PHE A 57 -8.71 7.00 -14.70
C PHE A 57 -10.04 7.52 -15.27
N SER A 58 -11.18 6.92 -14.92
CA SER A 58 -12.51 7.43 -15.28
C SER A 58 -12.92 8.67 -14.48
N ILE A 59 -12.32 8.89 -13.30
CA ILE A 59 -12.67 10.01 -12.42
C ILE A 59 -12.18 11.31 -13.07
N ARG A 60 -13.11 12.23 -13.34
CA ARG A 60 -12.81 13.56 -13.90
C ARG A 60 -13.25 14.63 -12.92
N PHE A 61 -12.30 15.31 -12.31
CA PHE A 61 -12.57 16.48 -11.47
C PHE A 61 -12.54 17.76 -12.33
N ARG A 62 -13.54 18.63 -12.17
CA ARG A 62 -13.58 19.98 -12.73
C ARG A 62 -13.68 20.98 -11.58
N LYS A 63 -12.84 22.01 -11.60
CA LYS A 63 -12.93 23.10 -10.62
C LYS A 63 -14.19 23.94 -10.92
N PRO A 64 -14.99 24.30 -9.90
CA PRO A 64 -16.10 25.22 -10.06
C PRO A 64 -15.64 26.62 -10.47
#